data_AF-A0A2V8I968-F1
#
_entry.id   AF-A0A2V8I968-F1
#
_cell.length_a   1.000
_cell.length_b   1.000
_cell.length_c   1.000
_cell.angle_alpha   90.00
_cell.angle_beta   90.00
_cell.angle_gamma   90.00
#
_symmetry.space_group_name_H-M   'P 1'
#
loop_
_entity.id
_entity.type
_entity.pdbx_description
1 polymer ?
#
loop_
_entity_poly.entity_id
_entity_poly.type
_entity_poly.pdbx_seq_one_letter_code
_entity_poly.pdbx_strand_id
1 'polypeptide(L)'
;MPRKRPAAPPAPWIPRHAFSFAVLIVLTLLTYINSLHGKFVFDDLQVVQQSPEIMNVKTFRDALNAGWFGVGQRHLLFVTYALNYYWSGLDTFSYHVLNLVLHIVNVLLVYGIVLAVLKQDA
;
A
#
# COMPACT_ATOMS: atom_id res chain seq x y z
N MET A 1 25.11 -35.89 32.26
CA MET A 1 24.72 -34.46 32.25
C MET A 1 23.32 -34.33 31.66
N PRO A 2 22.32 -33.77 32.35
CA PRO A 2 21.01 -33.57 31.76
C PRO A 2 21.10 -32.45 30.72
N ARG A 3 20.73 -32.74 29.46
CA ARG A 3 20.57 -31.74 28.40
C ARG A 3 19.47 -30.77 28.83
N LYS A 4 19.81 -29.50 29.08
CA LYS A 4 18.81 -28.42 29.21
C LYS A 4 17.95 -28.47 27.94
N ARG A 5 16.64 -28.65 28.09
CA ARG A 5 15.71 -28.52 26.97
C ARG A 5 15.88 -27.12 26.38
N PRO A 6 15.93 -26.98 25.03
CA PRO A 6 15.94 -25.66 24.43
C PRO A 6 14.71 -24.89 24.91
N ALA A 7 14.90 -23.60 25.23
CA ALA A 7 13.81 -22.73 25.63
C ALA A 7 12.73 -22.76 24.54
N ALA A 8 11.46 -22.82 24.96
CA ALA A 8 10.35 -22.74 24.01
C ALA A 8 10.47 -21.45 23.19
N PRO A 9 10.19 -21.48 21.87
CA PRO A 9 10.23 -20.28 21.06
C PRO A 9 9.30 -19.23 21.68
N PRO A 10 9.71 -17.95 21.72
CA PRO A 10 8.88 -16.89 22.27
C PRO A 10 7.53 -16.91 21.55
N ALA A 11 6.45 -16.75 22.33
CA ALA A 11 5.10 -16.74 21.77
C ALA A 11 5.02 -15.74 20.60
N PRO A 12 4.35 -16.09 19.50
CA PRO A 12 4.17 -15.16 18.39
C PRO A 12 3.53 -13.89 18.94
N TRP A 13 4.12 -12.75 18.63
CA TRP A 13 3.73 -11.47 19.22
C TRP A 13 2.53 -10.83 18.53
N ILE A 14 2.23 -11.27 17.32
CA ILE A 14 1.09 -10.86 16.50
C ILE A 14 -0.25 -11.00 17.26
N PRO A 15 -0.60 -12.14 17.90
CA PRO A 15 -1.85 -12.26 18.66
C PRO A 15 -1.97 -11.30 19.84
N ARG A 16 -0.85 -10.86 20.45
CA ARG A 16 -0.88 -9.91 21.58
C ARG A 16 -1.28 -8.49 21.13
N HIS A 17 -1.00 -8.13 19.87
CA HIS A 17 -1.29 -6.81 19.32
C HIS A 17 -2.46 -6.81 18.34
N ALA A 18 -3.24 -7.90 18.27
CA ALA A 18 -4.38 -8.03 17.37
C ALA A 18 -5.40 -6.89 17.55
N PHE A 19 -5.68 -6.49 18.80
CA PHE A 19 -6.55 -5.35 19.08
C PHE A 19 -5.99 -4.04 18.52
N SER A 20 -4.69 -3.77 18.73
CA SER A 20 -4.03 -2.58 18.18
C SER A 20 -4.09 -2.54 16.66
N PHE A 21 -3.81 -3.66 15.98
CA PHE A 21 -3.94 -3.75 14.53
C PHE A 21 -5.37 -3.49 14.06
N ALA A 22 -6.37 -4.06 14.72
CA ALA A 22 -7.79 -3.82 14.40
C ALA A 22 -8.17 -2.34 14.56
N VAL A 23 -7.75 -1.71 15.67
CA VAL A 23 -7.99 -0.28 15.91
C VAL A 23 -7.33 0.58 14.82
N LEU A 24 -6.09 0.29 14.44
CA LEU A 24 -5.40 1.03 13.37
C LEU A 24 -6.11 0.89 12.03
N ILE A 25 -6.60 -0.30 11.67
CA ILE A 25 -7.38 -0.50 10.45
C ILE A 25 -8.66 0.35 10.49
N VAL A 26 -9.43 0.27 11.58
CA VAL A 26 -10.69 1.00 11.71
C VAL A 26 -10.48 2.52 11.66
N LEU A 27 -9.49 3.04 12.39
CA LEU A 27 -9.17 4.47 12.37
C LEU A 27 -8.76 4.94 10.97
N THR A 28 -7.94 4.14 10.28
CA THR A 28 -7.52 4.45 8.90
C THR A 28 -8.73 4.49 7.97
N LEU A 29 -9.63 3.49 8.04
CA LEU A 29 -10.86 3.47 7.24
C LEU A 29 -11.73 4.69 7.52
N LEU A 30 -12.03 4.99 8.79
CA LEU A 30 -12.88 6.12 9.16
C LEU A 30 -12.32 7.47 8.70
N THR A 31 -11.00 7.62 8.66
CA THR A 31 -10.33 8.85 8.23
C THR A 31 -10.44 9.10 6.72
N TYR A 32 -10.44 8.03 5.91
CA TYR A 32 -10.37 8.12 4.45
C TYR A 32 -11.64 7.65 3.72
N ILE A 33 -12.65 7.12 4.41
CA ILE A 33 -13.86 6.61 3.76
C ILE A 33 -14.61 7.70 2.96
N ASN A 34 -14.53 8.94 3.41
CA ASN A 34 -15.12 10.09 2.74
C ASN A 34 -14.36 10.50 1.46
N SER A 35 -13.10 10.07 1.28
CA SER A 35 -12.30 10.40 0.10
C SER A 35 -12.52 9.45 -1.08
N LEU A 36 -13.20 8.31 -0.87
CA LEU A 36 -13.38 7.27 -1.88
C LEU A 36 -14.07 7.75 -3.17
N HIS A 37 -14.92 8.78 -3.08
CA HIS A 37 -15.65 9.35 -4.21
C HIS A 37 -15.07 10.69 -4.68
N GLY A 38 -13.84 11.02 -4.25
CA GLY A 38 -13.12 12.20 -4.68
C GLY A 38 -12.72 12.14 -6.16
N LYS A 39 -12.50 13.31 -6.76
CA LYS A 39 -11.97 13.44 -8.12
C LYS A 39 -10.44 13.46 -8.11
N PHE A 40 -9.83 13.22 -9.26
CA PHE A 40 -8.41 13.53 -9.45
C PHE A 40 -8.16 15.03 -9.24
N VAL A 41 -7.14 15.36 -8.47
CA VAL A 41 -6.76 16.74 -8.14
C VAL A 41 -5.25 16.91 -8.17
N PHE A 42 -4.76 18.14 -8.33
CA PHE A 42 -3.33 18.46 -8.32
C PHE A 42 -2.50 17.59 -9.28
N ASP A 43 -1.52 16.87 -8.76
CA ASP A 43 -0.57 16.06 -9.52
C ASP A 43 -1.21 14.81 -10.11
N ASP A 44 -2.36 14.34 -9.61
CA ASP A 44 -3.11 13.23 -10.22
C ASP A 44 -3.46 13.52 -11.68
N LEU A 45 -3.77 14.78 -11.99
CA LEU A 45 -4.10 15.20 -13.34
C LEU A 45 -2.90 15.00 -14.27
N GLN A 46 -1.72 15.41 -13.84
CA GLN A 46 -0.49 15.31 -14.61
C GLN A 46 -0.01 13.86 -14.73
N VAL A 47 -0.05 13.12 -13.62
CA VAL A 47 0.51 11.76 -13.54
C VAL A 47 -0.43 10.73 -14.18
N VAL A 48 -1.75 10.93 -14.13
CA VAL A 48 -2.73 9.96 -14.64
C VAL A 48 -3.42 10.47 -15.91
N GLN A 49 -4.17 11.56 -15.83
CA GLN A 49 -5.05 11.97 -16.95
C GLN A 49 -4.30 12.58 -18.14
N GLN A 50 -3.16 13.22 -17.90
CA GLN A 50 -2.38 13.93 -18.92
C GLN A 50 -1.12 13.15 -19.34
N SER A 51 -0.82 12.03 -18.67
CA SER A 51 0.36 11.21 -18.96
C SER A 51 0.09 10.30 -20.17
N PRO A 52 0.84 10.45 -21.28
CA PRO A 52 0.74 9.53 -22.41
C PRO A 52 1.13 8.09 -22.03
N GLU A 53 1.98 7.91 -21.03
CA GLU A 53 2.44 6.62 -20.54
C GLU A 53 1.29 5.80 -19.92
N ILE A 54 0.30 6.48 -19.34
CA ILE A 54 -0.88 5.83 -18.75
C ILE A 54 -2.03 5.78 -19.76
N MET A 55 -2.32 6.90 -20.42
CA MET A 55 -3.49 7.01 -21.32
C MET A 55 -3.42 6.09 -22.55
N ASN A 56 -2.22 5.63 -22.94
CA ASN A 56 -2.01 4.72 -24.07
C ASN A 56 -1.96 3.22 -23.69
N VAL A 57 -2.14 2.87 -22.41
CA VAL A 57 -2.12 1.47 -21.95
C VAL A 57 -3.32 0.72 -22.53
N LYS A 58 -3.05 -0.33 -23.31
CA LYS A 58 -4.08 -1.18 -23.93
C LYS A 58 -3.95 -2.64 -23.52
N THR A 59 -2.75 -3.06 -23.15
CA THR A 59 -2.46 -4.43 -22.74
C THR A 59 -1.82 -4.44 -21.35
N PHE A 60 -1.90 -5.59 -20.69
CA PHE A 60 -1.20 -5.81 -19.43
C PHE A 60 0.31 -5.58 -19.54
N ARG A 61 0.91 -5.90 -20.70
CA ARG A 61 2.33 -5.66 -20.95
C ARG A 61 2.66 -4.17 -21.03
N ASP A 62 1.78 -3.36 -21.61
CA ASP A 62 1.95 -1.90 -21.64
C ASP A 62 1.95 -1.34 -20.23
N ALA A 63 1.05 -1.84 -19.37
CA ALA A 63 0.96 -1.42 -17.98
C ALA A 63 2.24 -1.71 -17.18
N LEU A 64 2.82 -2.90 -17.37
CA LEU A 64 4.10 -3.25 -16.73
C LEU A 64 5.28 -2.42 -17.27
N ASN A 65 5.22 -2.01 -18.54
CA ASN A 65 6.27 -1.21 -19.17
C ASN A 65 6.14 0.30 -18.87
N ALA A 66 4.98 0.78 -18.42
CA ALA A 66 4.74 2.19 -18.11
C ALA A 66 5.76 2.77 -17.11
N GLY A 67 6.26 1.93 -16.19
CA GLY A 67 7.30 2.31 -15.24
C GLY A 67 8.60 2.78 -15.88
N TRP A 68 8.97 2.26 -17.06
CA TRP A 68 10.24 2.56 -17.73
C TRP A 68 10.22 3.90 -18.46
N PHE A 69 9.03 4.36 -18.84
CA PHE A 69 8.83 5.60 -19.60
C PHE A 69 8.25 6.72 -18.72
N GLY A 70 7.88 6.40 -17.48
CA GLY A 70 7.32 7.34 -16.52
C GLY A 70 8.29 8.45 -16.10
N VAL A 71 7.75 9.66 -15.92
CA VAL A 71 8.52 10.85 -15.55
C VAL A 71 9.10 10.73 -14.13
N GLY A 72 10.34 11.19 -13.94
CA GLY A 72 10.93 11.39 -12.61
C GLY A 72 11.40 10.11 -11.90
N GLN A 73 11.70 9.04 -12.64
CA GLN A 73 12.20 7.76 -12.10
C GLN A 73 11.20 7.06 -11.16
N ARG A 74 9.91 7.40 -11.23
CA ARG A 74 8.82 6.89 -10.38
C ARG A 74 8.28 5.55 -10.90
N HIS A 75 9.16 4.60 -11.21
CA HIS A 75 8.84 3.35 -11.91
C HIS A 75 7.65 2.59 -11.29
N LEU A 76 7.72 2.32 -9.98
CA LEU A 76 6.68 1.58 -9.29
C LEU A 76 5.34 2.32 -9.32
N LEU A 77 5.35 3.65 -9.17
CA LEU A 77 4.13 4.45 -9.23
C LEU A 77 3.45 4.33 -10.60
N PHE A 78 4.21 4.49 -11.68
CA PHE A 78 3.66 4.41 -13.03
C PHE A 78 3.17 3.01 -13.36
N VAL A 79 3.86 1.95 -12.93
CA VAL A 79 3.36 0.56 -13.06
C VAL A 79 2.05 0.39 -12.30
N THR A 80 1.97 0.85 -11.05
CA THR A 80 0.75 0.71 -10.23
C THR A 80 -0.42 1.48 -10.84
N TYR A 81 -0.22 2.72 -11.26
CA TYR A 81 -1.29 3.52 -11.88
C TYR A 81 -1.68 3.02 -13.27
N ALA A 82 -0.73 2.54 -14.07
CA ALA A 82 -1.02 1.95 -15.38
C ALA A 82 -1.79 0.62 -15.25
N LEU A 83 -1.46 -0.20 -14.26
CA LEU A 83 -2.24 -1.41 -13.94
C LEU A 83 -3.65 -1.05 -13.48
N ASN A 84 -3.78 -0.02 -12.63
CA ASN A 84 -5.09 0.41 -12.16
C ASN A 84 -5.95 0.97 -13.32
N TYR A 85 -5.33 1.77 -14.20
CA TYR A 85 -5.95 2.26 -15.43
C TYR A 85 -6.36 1.11 -16.36
N TYR A 86 -5.51 0.10 -16.53
CA TYR A 86 -5.82 -1.06 -17.36
C TYR A 86 -7.09 -1.80 -16.91
N TRP A 87 -7.33 -1.90 -15.59
CA TRP A 87 -8.50 -2.59 -15.06
C TRP A 87 -9.75 -1.72 -14.91
N SER A 88 -9.60 -0.42 -14.65
CA SER A 88 -10.72 0.43 -14.23
C SER A 88 -10.80 1.78 -14.96
N GLY A 89 -9.90 2.04 -15.91
CA GLY A 89 -9.83 3.31 -16.63
C GLY A 89 -9.62 4.48 -15.69
N LEU A 90 -10.43 5.54 -15.84
CA LEU A 90 -10.37 6.75 -15.01
C LEU A 90 -11.38 6.75 -13.85
N ASP A 91 -11.90 5.59 -13.46
CA ASP A 91 -12.76 5.49 -12.28
C ASP A 91 -11.97 5.75 -11.01
N THR A 92 -12.07 6.98 -10.47
CA THR A 92 -11.30 7.42 -9.29
C THR A 92 -11.53 6.55 -8.05
N PHE A 93 -12.68 5.88 -7.95
CA PHE A 93 -12.99 5.01 -6.83
C PHE A 93 -11.97 3.87 -6.69
N SER A 94 -11.58 3.24 -7.81
CA SER A 94 -10.59 2.15 -7.79
C SER A 94 -9.22 2.62 -7.27
N TYR A 95 -8.80 3.82 -7.67
CA TYR A 95 -7.54 4.45 -7.24
C TYR A 95 -7.56 4.71 -5.74
N HIS A 96 -8.65 5.28 -5.23
CA HIS A 96 -8.79 5.56 -3.80
C HIS A 96 -8.86 4.28 -2.96
N VAL A 97 -9.54 3.24 -3.43
CA VAL A 97 -9.56 1.93 -2.75
C VAL A 97 -8.17 1.32 -2.70
N LEU A 98 -7.44 1.28 -3.83
CA LEU A 98 -6.08 0.74 -3.88
C LEU A 98 -5.14 1.53 -2.96
N ASN A 99 -5.20 2.86 -3.01
CA ASN A 99 -4.40 3.73 -2.15
C ASN A 99 -4.72 3.51 -0.66
N LEU A 100 -6.00 3.36 -0.30
CA LEU A 100 -6.42 3.08 1.07
C LEU A 100 -5.92 1.73 1.57
N VAL A 101 -5.98 0.68 0.74
CA VAL A 101 -5.43 -0.64 1.07
C VAL A 101 -3.91 -0.55 1.29
N LEU A 102 -3.19 0.11 0.39
CA LEU A 102 -1.74 0.32 0.53
C LEU A 102 -1.41 1.13 1.79
N HIS A 103 -2.21 2.16 2.10
CA HIS A 103 -2.02 2.96 3.30
C HIS A 103 -2.25 2.14 4.58
N ILE A 104 -3.31 1.33 4.63
CA ILE A 104 -3.54 0.39 5.74
C ILE A 104 -2.33 -0.54 5.91
N VAL A 105 -1.87 -1.19 4.84
CA VAL A 105 -0.68 -2.05 4.89
C VAL A 105 0.52 -1.28 5.45
N ASN A 106 0.75 -0.04 5.00
CA ASN A 106 1.86 0.77 5.46
C ASN A 106 1.75 1.13 6.97
N VAL A 107 0.55 1.47 7.45
CA VAL A 107 0.29 1.71 8.88
C VAL A 107 0.61 0.47 9.72
N LEU A 108 0.17 -0.72 9.28
CA LEU A 108 0.44 -1.97 9.98
C LEU A 108 1.95 -2.33 9.95
N LEU A 109 2.63 -2.08 8.83
CA LEU A 109 4.07 -2.30 8.71
C LEU A 109 4.86 -1.39 9.64
N VAL A 110 4.56 -0.08 9.67
CA VAL A 110 5.22 0.88 10.57
C VAL A 110 5.03 0.47 12.03
N TYR A 111 3.80 0.12 12.43
CA TYR A 111 3.54 -0.37 13.78
C TYR A 111 4.33 -1.65 14.09
N GLY A 112 4.40 -2.59 13.14
CA GLY A 112 5.21 -3.80 13.26
C GLY A 112 6.71 -3.52 13.42
N ILE A 113 7.25 -2.54 12.67
CA ILE A 113 8.65 -2.10 12.79
C ILE A 113 8.90 -1.51 14.18
N VAL A 114 8.02 -0.63 14.66
CA VAL A 114 8.15 -0.05 16.01
C VAL A 114 8.16 -1.13 17.09
N LEU A 115 7.27 -2.13 16.99
CA LEU A 115 7.27 -3.28 17.91
C LEU A 115 8.56 -4.10 17.82
N ALA A 116 9.11 -4.28 16.63
CA ALA A 116 10.36 -5.02 16.43
C ALA A 116 11.56 -4.28 17.05
N VAL A 117 11.61 -2.96 16.92
CA VAL A 117 12.66 -2.10 17.51
C VAL A 117 12.56 -2.11 19.03
N LEU A 118 11.37 -1.85 19.60
CA LEU A 118 11.19 -1.80 21.07
C LEU A 118 11.49 -3.12 21.78
N LYS A 119 11.47 -4.24 21.07
CA LYS A 119 11.87 -5.55 21.61
C LYS A 119 13.37 -5.79 21.62
N GLN A 120 14.15 -5.09 20.79
CA GLN A 120 15.61 -5.24 20.79
C GLN A 120 16.22 -4.56 22.02
N ASP A 121 15.53 -3.59 22.60
CA ASP A 121 15.97 -2.80 23.76
C ASP A 121 15.46 -3.35 25.12
N ALA A 122 14.71 -4.47 25.13
CA ALA A 122 14.08 -5.06 26.32
C ALA A 122 14.62 -6.47 26.62
#